data_AF-A0AAJ1QHJ9-F1
#
_entry.id   AF-A0AAJ1QHJ9-F1
#
_cell.length_a   1.000
_cell.length_b   1.000
_cell.length_c   1.000
_cell.angle_alpha   90.00
_cell.angle_beta   90.00
_cell.angle_gamma   90.00
#
_symmetry.space_group_name_H-M   'P 1'
#
loop_
_entity.id
_entity.type
_entity.pdbx_description
1 polymer ?
#
loop_
_entity_poly.entity_id
_entity_poly.type
_entity_poly.pdbx_seq_one_letter_code
_entity_poly.pdbx_strand_id
1 'polypeptide(L)'
;MKNIILISCLLLVSSCLSKKSNDNEKVETIVGDSTPYLYDTIELQRNIIEKGDIYSYNRLEDVYEKPEDSLTYRLLKYSYIMADKYNYKEANYKIIRDITRRELKTNDLSLIGDLDDKNKNGVFTRLNQCVQQNDVDCLVILRDYYKKNNNKSEAEKIEKLLDSIMYKK
;
A
#
# COMPACT_ATOMS: atom_id res chain seq x y z
N MET A 1 -1.66 52.67 -29.84
CA MET A 1 -1.87 51.42 -30.62
C MET A 1 -0.97 50.34 -30.05
N LYS A 2 -1.49 49.11 -30.07
CA LYS A 2 -1.01 47.88 -29.47
C LYS A 2 0.30 47.34 -30.09
N ASN A 3 0.98 46.49 -29.29
CA ASN A 3 1.78 45.31 -29.69
C ASN A 3 3.21 45.53 -30.25
N ILE A 4 4.22 44.67 -30.07
CA ILE A 4 4.48 43.45 -29.29
C ILE A 4 6.04 43.35 -29.29
N ILE A 5 6.66 43.04 -28.15
CA ILE A 5 8.10 42.76 -28.07
C ILE A 5 8.29 41.27 -28.40
N LEU A 6 8.97 40.96 -29.51
CA LEU A 6 9.30 39.61 -29.96
C LEU A 6 10.70 39.24 -29.46
N ILE A 7 10.76 38.56 -28.31
CA ILE A 7 12.01 37.97 -27.79
C ILE A 7 12.18 36.59 -28.40
N SER A 8 13.02 36.52 -29.43
CA SER A 8 13.59 35.29 -29.97
C SER A 8 14.78 34.87 -29.10
N CYS A 9 14.57 33.92 -28.18
CA CYS A 9 15.66 33.23 -27.49
C CYS A 9 15.99 31.93 -28.23
N LEU A 10 17.09 31.99 -28.99
CA LEU A 10 17.80 30.84 -29.54
C LEU A 10 18.24 29.90 -28.40
N LEU A 11 17.96 28.62 -28.59
CA LEU A 11 18.47 27.50 -27.81
C LEU A 11 19.90 27.16 -28.26
N LEU A 12 20.89 27.39 -27.40
CA LEU A 12 22.21 26.76 -27.50
C LEU A 12 22.79 26.49 -26.11
N VAL A 13 22.70 25.24 -25.67
CA VAL A 13 23.74 24.59 -24.84
C VAL A 13 23.55 23.09 -25.05
N SER A 14 24.36 22.48 -25.92
CA SER A 14 25.69 21.96 -25.63
C SER A 14 25.62 20.52 -25.10
N SER A 15 25.72 19.63 -26.07
CA SER A 15 26.32 18.30 -26.00
C SER A 15 27.32 18.07 -24.85
N CYS A 16 26.99 17.12 -23.98
CA CYS A 16 27.97 16.26 -23.32
C CYS A 16 27.53 14.81 -23.55
N LEU A 17 28.11 14.20 -24.59
CA LEU A 17 28.05 12.78 -24.86
C LEU A 17 29.24 12.12 -24.14
N SER A 18 28.95 11.23 -23.18
CA SER A 18 29.65 9.93 -22.98
C SER A 18 29.36 9.42 -21.58
N LYS A 19 28.57 8.35 -21.43
CA LYS A 19 29.08 6.98 -21.40
C LYS A 19 27.90 6.00 -21.37
N LYS A 20 28.04 4.94 -22.17
CA LYS A 20 27.08 3.88 -22.44
C LYS A 20 27.00 2.89 -21.26
N SER A 21 25.79 2.63 -20.75
CA SER A 21 25.40 1.30 -20.27
C SER A 21 23.96 1.05 -20.74
N ASN A 22 23.84 0.08 -21.65
CA ASN A 22 22.57 -0.54 -22.00
C ASN A 22 21.99 -1.16 -20.73
N ASP A 23 20.77 -0.79 -20.37
CA ASP A 23 19.81 -1.72 -19.81
C ASP A 23 18.47 -1.42 -20.48
N ASN A 24 18.18 -2.24 -21.48
CA ASN A 24 16.88 -2.28 -22.13
C ASN A 24 15.88 -2.83 -21.11
N GLU A 25 15.21 -1.95 -20.37
CA GLU A 25 13.97 -2.32 -19.69
C GLU A 25 12.94 -2.60 -20.79
N LYS A 26 12.87 -3.87 -21.20
CA LYS A 26 11.79 -4.39 -22.03
C LYS A 26 10.49 -4.12 -21.30
N VAL A 27 9.79 -3.06 -21.72
CA VAL A 27 8.35 -2.95 -21.52
C VAL A 27 7.73 -4.10 -22.30
N GLU A 28 7.50 -5.24 -21.64
CA GLU A 28 6.71 -6.33 -22.21
C GLU A 28 5.30 -5.81 -22.48
N THR A 29 5.07 -5.45 -23.73
CA THR A 29 3.76 -5.08 -24.24
C THR A 29 3.03 -6.39 -24.52
N ILE A 30 2.29 -6.88 -23.53
CA ILE A 30 1.36 -7.99 -23.74
C ILE A 30 0.14 -7.41 -24.46
N VAL A 31 0.19 -7.38 -25.80
CA VAL A 31 -0.95 -7.06 -26.65
C VAL A 31 -1.86 -8.29 -26.71
N GLY A 32 -2.72 -8.42 -25.70
CA GLY A 32 -4.02 -9.09 -25.82
C GLY A 32 -5.09 -8.04 -25.49
N ASP A 33 -6.25 -8.08 -26.15
CA ASP A 33 -7.36 -7.12 -26.03
C ASP A 33 -7.71 -6.74 -24.57
N SER A 34 -7.02 -5.73 -24.06
CA SER A 34 -7.01 -5.30 -22.65
C SER A 34 -7.43 -3.84 -22.48
N THR A 35 -7.83 -3.20 -23.57
CA THR A 35 -8.12 -1.76 -23.62
C THR A 35 -9.29 -1.33 -22.72
N PRO A 36 -10.38 -2.10 -22.51
CA PRO A 36 -11.43 -1.72 -21.58
C PRO A 36 -10.97 -1.90 -20.11
N TYR A 37 -10.33 -3.02 -19.80
CA TYR A 37 -9.85 -3.33 -18.45
C TYR A 37 -8.82 -2.32 -17.94
N LEU A 38 -7.91 -1.86 -18.80
CA LEU A 38 -6.91 -0.86 -18.43
C LEU A 38 -7.54 0.52 -18.21
N TYR A 39 -8.49 0.93 -19.06
CA TYR A 39 -9.17 2.23 -18.94
C TYR A 39 -10.00 2.30 -17.66
N ASP A 40 -10.75 1.24 -17.35
CA ASP A 40 -11.55 1.14 -16.12
C ASP A 40 -10.66 1.27 -14.88
N THR A 41 -9.48 0.64 -14.86
CA THR A 41 -8.58 0.77 -13.69
C THR A 41 -8.05 2.19 -13.48
N ILE A 42 -7.74 2.93 -14.55
CA ILE A 42 -7.27 4.32 -14.43
C ILE A 42 -8.38 5.21 -13.88
N GLU A 43 -9.61 5.03 -14.33
CA GLU A 43 -10.74 5.80 -13.83
C GLU A 43 -11.04 5.51 -12.35
N LEU A 44 -11.01 4.23 -11.96
CA LEU A 44 -11.17 3.81 -10.56
C LEU A 44 -10.09 4.47 -9.67
N GLN A 45 -8.83 4.40 -10.09
CA GLN A 45 -7.70 5.03 -9.37
C GLN A 45 -7.90 6.55 -9.21
N ARG A 46 -8.31 7.23 -10.29
CA ARG A 46 -8.57 8.67 -10.27
C ARG A 46 -9.70 9.03 -9.30
N ASN A 47 -10.82 8.30 -9.35
CA ASN A 47 -11.95 8.55 -8.45
C ASN A 47 -11.58 8.34 -6.97
N ILE A 48 -10.70 7.38 -6.65
CA ILE A 48 -10.17 7.21 -5.30
C ILE A 48 -9.32 8.43 -4.91
N ILE A 49 -8.35 8.82 -5.74
CA ILE A 49 -7.40 9.92 -5.46
C ILE A 49 -8.13 11.26 -5.28
N GLU A 50 -9.11 11.54 -6.13
CA GLU A 50 -9.79 12.84 -6.18
C GLU A 50 -10.98 12.93 -5.24
N LYS A 51 -11.77 11.84 -5.12
CA LYS A 51 -13.08 11.88 -4.45
C LYS A 51 -13.18 10.95 -3.24
N GLY A 52 -12.25 10.02 -3.04
CA GLY A 52 -12.38 9.01 -2.00
C GLY A 52 -13.55 8.06 -2.28
N ASP A 53 -13.79 7.75 -3.55
CA ASP A 53 -14.95 6.94 -3.95
C ASP A 53 -14.81 5.48 -3.47
N ILE A 54 -15.65 5.10 -2.49
CA ILE A 54 -15.63 3.78 -1.86
C ILE A 54 -15.95 2.67 -2.88
N TYR A 55 -16.88 2.93 -3.81
CA TYR A 55 -17.21 1.96 -4.86
C TYR A 55 -15.99 1.67 -5.73
N SER A 56 -15.30 2.72 -6.18
CA SER A 56 -14.08 2.60 -6.98
C SER A 56 -12.97 1.88 -6.22
N TYR A 57 -12.84 2.17 -4.92
CA TYR A 57 -11.86 1.51 -4.05
C TYR A 57 -12.12 0.00 -3.92
N ASN A 58 -13.35 -0.40 -3.64
CA ASN A 58 -13.69 -1.82 -3.53
C ASN A 58 -13.58 -2.53 -4.89
N ARG A 59 -13.95 -1.86 -5.98
CA ARG A 59 -13.80 -2.45 -7.32
C ARG A 59 -12.33 -2.62 -7.72
N LEU A 60 -11.47 -1.70 -7.30
CA LEU A 60 -10.03 -1.80 -7.53
C LEU A 60 -9.38 -2.93 -6.70
N GLU A 61 -9.94 -3.24 -5.52
CA GLU A 61 -9.54 -4.42 -4.74
C GLU A 61 -9.83 -5.73 -5.48
N ASP A 62 -11.03 -5.91 -6.04
CA ASP A 62 -11.38 -7.09 -6.85
C ASP A 62 -10.39 -7.34 -8.01
N VAL A 63 -9.86 -6.26 -8.58
CA VAL A 63 -8.87 -6.33 -9.68
C VAL A 63 -7.52 -6.80 -9.17
N TYR A 64 -7.09 -6.36 -7.98
CA TYR A 64 -5.76 -6.63 -7.43
C TYR A 64 -5.66 -7.87 -6.53
N GLU A 65 -6.77 -8.40 -6.01
CA GLU A 65 -6.79 -9.61 -5.17
C GLU A 65 -6.79 -10.93 -5.97
N LYS A 66 -6.57 -10.89 -7.29
CA LYS A 66 -6.56 -12.12 -8.10
C LYS A 66 -5.40 -13.06 -7.71
N PRO A 67 -5.65 -14.38 -7.57
CA PRO A 67 -4.74 -15.34 -6.93
C PRO A 67 -3.36 -15.48 -7.59
N GLU A 68 -3.23 -15.07 -8.84
CA GLU A 68 -2.08 -15.41 -9.69
C GLU A 68 -1.00 -14.32 -9.74
N ASP A 69 -1.23 -13.14 -9.12
CA ASP A 69 -0.43 -11.98 -9.49
C ASP A 69 0.23 -11.20 -8.33
N SER A 70 1.37 -10.62 -8.66
CA SER A 70 2.21 -9.70 -7.89
C SER A 70 1.51 -8.37 -7.52
N LEU A 71 0.24 -8.22 -7.91
CA LEU A 71 -0.52 -6.97 -7.84
C LEU A 71 -1.16 -6.70 -6.47
N THR A 72 -1.15 -7.68 -5.56
CA THR A 72 -1.79 -7.57 -4.24
C THR A 72 -1.32 -6.35 -3.44
N TYR A 73 -0.11 -5.83 -3.69
CA TYR A 73 0.41 -4.64 -3.03
C TYR A 73 0.07 -3.31 -3.72
N ARG A 74 -0.46 -3.33 -4.94
CA ARG A 74 -0.83 -2.11 -5.68
C ARG A 74 -2.01 -1.39 -5.03
N LEU A 75 -2.85 -2.11 -4.26
CA LEU A 75 -3.95 -1.51 -3.50
C LEU A 75 -3.43 -0.64 -2.35
N LEU A 76 -2.26 -0.95 -1.78
CA LEU A 76 -1.75 -0.34 -0.55
C LEU A 76 -1.71 1.19 -0.61
N LYS A 77 -1.23 1.76 -1.72
CA LYS A 77 -1.21 3.22 -1.94
C LYS A 77 -2.63 3.81 -1.83
N TYR A 78 -3.61 3.16 -2.43
CA TYR A 78 -5.00 3.61 -2.44
C TYR A 78 -5.64 3.43 -1.06
N SER A 79 -5.29 2.36 -0.34
CA SER A 79 -5.72 2.14 1.04
C SER A 79 -5.20 3.26 1.97
N TYR A 80 -3.94 3.67 1.84
CA TYR A 80 -3.43 4.83 2.59
C TYR A 80 -4.16 6.13 2.25
N ILE A 81 -4.44 6.40 0.97
CA ILE A 81 -5.22 7.59 0.58
C ILE A 81 -6.62 7.55 1.21
N MET A 82 -7.32 6.43 1.11
CA MET A 82 -8.65 6.26 1.68
C MET A 82 -8.65 6.42 3.21
N ALA A 83 -7.66 5.85 3.90
CA ALA A 83 -7.53 5.95 5.34
C ALA A 83 -7.15 7.36 5.80
N ASP A 84 -6.11 7.96 5.23
CA ASP A 84 -5.54 9.22 5.74
C ASP A 84 -6.26 10.46 5.24
N LYS A 85 -6.62 10.50 3.94
CA LYS A 85 -7.26 11.69 3.33
C LYS A 85 -8.77 11.68 3.53
N TYR A 86 -9.40 10.51 3.44
CA TYR A 86 -10.85 10.37 3.46
C TYR A 86 -11.40 9.73 4.73
N ASN A 87 -10.54 9.35 5.68
CA ASN A 87 -10.92 8.75 6.96
C ASN A 87 -11.80 7.50 6.83
N TYR A 88 -11.61 6.72 5.76
CA TYR A 88 -12.33 5.47 5.52
C TYR A 88 -11.71 4.35 6.36
N LYS A 89 -12.41 3.95 7.43
CA LYS A 89 -11.85 3.08 8.48
C LYS A 89 -11.49 1.69 7.98
N GLU A 90 -12.30 1.13 7.09
CA GLU A 90 -12.12 -0.18 6.47
C GLU A 90 -10.78 -0.26 5.69
N ALA A 91 -10.27 0.86 5.17
CA ALA A 91 -8.97 0.88 4.53
C ALA A 91 -7.81 0.62 5.50
N ASN A 92 -7.94 0.96 6.80
CA ASN A 92 -6.91 0.63 7.79
C ASN A 92 -6.76 -0.88 7.96
N TYR A 93 -7.87 -1.62 8.00
CA TYR A 93 -7.86 -3.08 8.02
C TYR A 93 -7.16 -3.66 6.80
N LYS A 94 -7.47 -3.12 5.61
CA LYS A 94 -6.85 -3.56 4.35
C LYS A 94 -5.34 -3.27 4.30
N ILE A 95 -4.88 -2.13 4.83
CA ILE A 95 -3.44 -1.82 4.99
C ILE A 95 -2.76 -2.89 5.85
N ILE A 96 -3.34 -3.21 7.00
CA ILE A 96 -2.78 -4.22 7.91
C ILE A 96 -2.79 -5.60 7.28
N ARG A 97 -3.90 -6.01 6.66
CA ARG A 97 -4.03 -7.28 5.93
C ARG A 97 -2.97 -7.40 4.83
N ASP A 98 -2.79 -6.37 4.01
CA ASP A 98 -1.88 -6.41 2.87
C ASP A 98 -0.41 -6.42 3.31
N ILE A 99 -0.06 -5.67 4.36
CA ILE A 99 1.26 -5.78 5.02
C ILE A 99 1.45 -7.20 5.53
N THR A 100 0.46 -7.76 6.23
CA THR A 100 0.56 -9.09 6.85
C THR A 100 0.66 -10.22 5.84
N ARG A 101 -0.16 -10.20 4.79
CA ARG A 101 -0.08 -11.16 3.69
C ARG A 101 1.31 -11.15 3.05
N ARG A 102 1.96 -9.98 2.98
CA ARG A 102 3.35 -9.88 2.54
C ARG A 102 4.30 -10.59 3.49
N GLU A 103 4.28 -10.21 4.77
CA GLU A 103 5.21 -10.74 5.77
C GLU A 103 5.03 -12.25 5.97
N LEU A 104 3.78 -12.75 6.00
CA LEU A 104 3.47 -14.17 6.18
C LEU A 104 3.83 -14.99 4.95
N LYS A 105 3.63 -14.47 3.73
CA LYS A 105 4.05 -15.15 2.50
C LYS A 105 5.57 -15.29 2.41
N THR A 106 6.32 -14.30 2.92
CA THR A 106 7.79 -14.34 2.94
C THR A 106 8.35 -14.96 4.22
N ASN A 107 7.50 -15.25 5.21
CA ASN A 107 7.87 -15.60 6.59
C ASN A 107 8.89 -14.63 7.19
N ASP A 108 8.85 -13.38 6.75
CA ASP A 108 9.82 -12.36 7.09
C ASP A 108 9.12 -11.08 7.54
N LEU A 109 8.94 -10.95 8.86
CA LEU A 109 8.51 -9.71 9.53
C LEU A 109 9.56 -8.57 9.48
N SER A 110 10.61 -8.68 8.64
CA SER A 110 11.66 -7.67 8.49
C SER A 110 11.11 -6.36 7.97
N LEU A 111 10.02 -6.38 7.20
CA LEU A 111 9.54 -5.20 6.51
C LEU A 111 8.98 -4.18 7.51
N ILE A 112 8.22 -4.62 8.52
CA ILE A 112 7.87 -3.75 9.67
C ILE A 112 9.15 -3.30 10.41
N GLY A 113 10.14 -4.18 10.54
CA GLY A 113 11.44 -3.89 11.15
C GLY A 113 12.32 -2.90 10.36
N ASP A 114 12.14 -2.80 9.05
CA ASP A 114 12.96 -2.04 8.10
C ASP A 114 12.31 -0.71 7.72
N LEU A 115 11.02 -0.52 8.03
CA LEU A 115 10.36 0.78 7.95
C LEU A 115 11.12 1.80 8.83
N ASP A 116 11.18 3.05 8.37
CA ASP A 116 11.59 4.15 9.23
C ASP A 116 10.62 4.34 10.41
N ASP A 117 11.05 5.05 11.45
CA ASP A 117 10.26 5.20 12.68
C ASP A 117 8.90 5.85 12.44
N LYS A 118 8.78 6.76 11.47
CA LYS A 118 7.51 7.41 11.12
C LYS A 118 6.53 6.38 10.56
N ASN A 119 6.97 5.57 9.61
CA ASN A 119 6.15 4.55 8.97
C ASN A 119 5.83 3.40 9.94
N LYS A 120 6.80 2.98 10.77
CA LYS A 120 6.56 2.03 11.87
C LYS A 120 5.46 2.52 12.80
N ASN A 121 5.56 3.76 13.27
CA ASN A 121 4.53 4.35 14.14
C ASN A 121 3.17 4.39 13.46
N GLY A 122 3.13 4.67 12.14
CA GLY A 122 1.90 4.63 11.35
C GLY A 122 1.24 3.24 11.30
N VAL A 123 2.04 2.19 11.14
CA VAL A 123 1.57 0.79 11.15
C VAL A 123 1.11 0.37 12.54
N PHE A 124 1.89 0.65 13.60
CA PHE A 124 1.52 0.32 14.97
C PHE A 124 0.28 1.07 15.45
N THR A 125 0.12 2.33 15.06
CA THR A 125 -1.09 3.10 15.37
C THR A 125 -2.33 2.40 14.80
N ARG A 126 -2.24 1.90 13.56
CA ARG A 126 -3.35 1.19 12.90
C ARG A 126 -3.61 -0.19 13.49
N LEU A 127 -2.56 -0.95 13.78
CA LEU A 127 -2.68 -2.23 14.49
C LEU A 127 -3.39 -2.04 15.84
N ASN A 128 -2.99 -1.03 16.61
CA ASN A 128 -3.62 -0.73 17.90
C ASN A 128 -5.09 -0.28 17.75
N GLN A 129 -5.43 0.47 16.71
CA GLN A 129 -6.83 0.82 16.41
C GLN A 129 -7.70 -0.40 16.06
N CYS A 130 -7.13 -1.40 15.38
CA CYS A 130 -7.83 -2.64 15.06
C CYS A 130 -7.96 -3.55 16.30
N VAL A 131 -6.95 -3.58 17.18
CA VAL A 131 -7.02 -4.25 18.48
C VAL A 131 -8.15 -3.73 19.35
N GLN A 132 -8.39 -2.40 19.37
CA GLN A 132 -9.51 -1.80 20.08
C GLN A 132 -10.88 -2.33 19.62
N GLN A 133 -10.94 -2.93 18.43
CA GLN A 133 -12.13 -3.52 17.84
C GLN A 133 -12.17 -5.05 17.97
N ASN A 134 -11.28 -5.64 18.79
CA ASN A 134 -11.13 -7.09 18.99
C ASN A 134 -10.88 -7.88 17.69
N ASP A 135 -10.22 -7.26 16.71
CA ASP A 135 -9.85 -7.93 15.47
C ASP A 135 -8.75 -8.98 15.73
N VAL A 136 -9.10 -10.26 15.49
CA VAL A 136 -8.23 -11.40 15.81
C VAL A 136 -6.96 -11.41 14.96
N ASP A 137 -7.05 -11.06 13.68
CA ASP A 137 -5.90 -11.08 12.78
C ASP A 137 -4.87 -10.02 13.22
N CYS A 138 -5.34 -8.82 13.57
CA CYS A 138 -4.49 -7.74 14.08
C CYS A 138 -3.79 -8.10 15.39
N LEU A 139 -4.48 -8.81 16.28
CA LEU A 139 -3.91 -9.33 17.52
C LEU A 139 -2.82 -10.38 17.24
N VAL A 140 -3.07 -11.32 16.33
CA VAL A 140 -2.08 -12.34 15.93
C VAL A 140 -0.80 -11.69 15.41
N ILE A 141 -0.93 -10.68 14.53
CA ILE A 141 0.22 -9.95 13.97
C ILE A 141 1.05 -9.27 15.05
N LEU A 142 0.39 -8.54 15.95
CA LEU A 142 1.10 -7.84 17.03
C LEU A 142 1.84 -8.82 17.95
N ARG A 143 1.20 -9.93 18.32
CA ARG A 143 1.83 -10.97 19.13
C ARG A 143 3.09 -11.50 18.46
N ASP A 144 3.01 -11.85 17.18
CA ASP A 144 4.11 -12.46 16.45
C ASP A 144 5.26 -11.47 16.24
N TYR A 145 4.94 -10.19 16.00
CA TYR A 145 5.92 -9.10 16.01
C TYR A 145 6.66 -9.01 17.35
N TYR A 146 5.95 -8.99 18.48
CA TYR A 146 6.59 -8.89 19.79
C TYR A 146 7.40 -10.14 20.15
N LYS A 147 6.95 -11.34 19.75
CA LYS A 147 7.73 -12.59 19.89
C LYS A 147 9.05 -12.50 19.13
N LYS A 148 9.04 -12.07 17.86
CA LYS A 148 10.26 -11.93 17.03
C LYS A 148 11.25 -10.93 17.62
N ASN A 149 10.76 -9.84 18.22
CA ASN A 149 11.58 -8.79 18.82
C ASN A 149 11.95 -9.06 20.29
N ASN A 150 11.81 -10.31 20.77
CA ASN A 150 12.11 -10.71 22.13
C ASN A 150 11.36 -9.94 23.23
N ASN A 151 10.23 -9.30 22.90
CA ASN A 151 9.36 -8.62 23.86
C ASN A 151 8.29 -9.59 24.38
N LYS A 152 8.71 -10.53 25.23
CA LYS A 152 7.84 -11.61 25.74
C LYS A 152 6.62 -11.09 26.51
N SER A 153 6.79 -10.02 27.30
CA SER A 153 5.71 -9.46 28.13
C SER A 153 4.54 -8.95 27.30
N GLU A 154 4.80 -8.19 26.23
CA GLU A 154 3.74 -7.69 25.35
C GLU A 154 3.08 -8.83 24.55
N ALA A 155 3.88 -9.78 24.06
CA ALA A 155 3.34 -10.95 23.39
C ALA A 155 2.37 -11.75 24.28
N GLU A 156 2.70 -11.95 25.56
CA GLU A 156 1.83 -12.66 26.52
C GLU A 156 0.54 -11.90 26.83
N LYS A 157 0.58 -10.56 26.89
CA LYS A 157 -0.64 -9.75 27.07
C LYS A 157 -1.60 -9.93 25.91
N ILE A 158 -1.09 -9.93 24.69
CA ILE A 158 -1.90 -10.10 23.48
C ILE A 158 -2.42 -11.54 23.38
N GLU A 159 -1.63 -12.54 23.75
CA GLU A 159 -2.08 -13.94 23.79
C GLU A 159 -3.27 -14.12 24.74
N LYS A 160 -3.20 -13.54 25.94
CA LYS A 160 -4.33 -13.57 26.89
C LYS A 160 -5.59 -12.89 26.33
N LEU A 161 -5.41 -11.80 25.60
CA LEU A 161 -6.53 -11.11 24.95
C LEU A 161 -7.14 -11.98 23.85
N LEU A 162 -6.32 -12.60 23.00
CA LEU A 162 -6.75 -13.57 21.99
C LEU A 162 -7.54 -14.72 22.60
N ASP A 163 -7.00 -15.34 23.65
CA ASP A 163 -7.69 -16.43 24.36
C ASP A 163 -9.05 -15.98 24.90
N SER A 164 -9.13 -14.78 25.46
CA SER A 164 -10.38 -14.23 25.99
C SER A 164 -11.43 -13.96 24.90
N ILE A 165 -11.01 -13.73 23.65
CA ILE A 165 -11.91 -13.50 22.52
C ILE A 165 -12.34 -14.84 21.92
N MET A 166 -11.40 -15.76 21.70
CA MET A 166 -11.63 -17.04 21.03
C MET A 166 -12.36 -18.05 21.91
N TYR A 167 -12.16 -18.01 23.23
CA TYR A 167 -12.71 -18.99 24.18
C TYR A 167 -13.77 -18.40 25.12
N LYS A 168 -14.28 -17.21 24.83
CA LYS A 168 -15.50 -16.69 25.47
C LYS A 168 -16.70 -17.55 25.06
N LYS A 169 -17.04 -18.51 25.93
CA LYS A 169 -18.40 -19.04 26.10
C LYS A 169 -19.20 -18.13 27.02
#